data_AF-A0A7W2LZ29-F1
#
_entry.id   AF-A0A7W2LZ29-F1
#
_cell.length_a   1.000
_cell.length_b   1.000
_cell.length_c   1.000
_cell.angle_alpha   90.00
_cell.angle_beta   90.00
_cell.angle_gamma   90.00
#
_symmetry.space_group_name_H-M   'P 1'
#
loop_
_entity.id
_entity.type
_entity.pdbx_description
1 polymer ?
#
loop_
_entity_poly.entity_id
_entity_poly.type
_entity_poly.pdbx_seq_one_letter_code
_entity_poly.pdbx_strand_id
1 'polypeptide(L)'
;MSSKKIYTNVSANPVVLSDGSSVQPGDQTTEDQFELAKGSLWAEHGLLVPGAPEQPDDANGDLQALTEENAQLKEDLFAAQAKLADLEAATKGHPEQVKALEDRLTQEGARASKLENDLKDAQAKLAGKK
;
A
#
# COMPACT_ATOMS: atom_id res chain seq x y z
N MET A 1 14.02 -5.35 -46.69
CA MET A 1 12.82 -5.38 -45.84
C MET A 1 11.92 -4.25 -46.29
N SER A 2 10.82 -4.51 -47.01
CA SER A 2 9.86 -3.44 -47.33
C SER A 2 9.18 -3.04 -46.03
N SER A 3 9.55 -1.87 -45.49
CA SER A 3 8.84 -1.26 -44.37
C SER A 3 7.37 -1.13 -44.79
N LYS A 4 6.48 -1.80 -44.07
CA LYS A 4 5.03 -1.69 -44.30
C LYS A 4 4.68 -0.20 -44.21
N LYS A 5 3.97 0.33 -45.20
CA LYS A 5 3.56 1.74 -45.24
C LYS A 5 2.46 1.98 -44.20
N ILE A 6 2.87 2.29 -42.97
CA ILE A 6 1.97 2.54 -41.85
C ILE A 6 2.42 3.79 -41.08
N TYR A 7 1.46 4.51 -40.52
CA TYR A 7 1.67 5.51 -39.48
C TYR A 7 1.06 5.00 -38.17
N THR A 8 1.66 5.39 -37.04
CA THR A 8 1.12 5.21 -35.69
C THR A 8 0.67 6.56 -35.14
N ASN A 9 -0.52 6.60 -34.56
CA ASN A 9 -0.97 7.76 -33.81
C ASN A 9 -0.30 7.82 -32.44
N VAL A 10 0.62 8.77 -32.25
CA VAL A 10 1.34 8.98 -30.99
C VAL A 10 0.68 10.05 -30.11
N SER A 11 -0.44 10.61 -30.55
CA SER A 11 -1.17 11.63 -29.81
C SER A 11 -2.16 11.02 -28.81
N ALA A 12 -2.51 11.79 -27.79
CA ALA A 12 -3.51 11.38 -26.78
C ALA A 12 -4.96 11.41 -27.31
N ASN A 13 -5.19 11.90 -28.53
CA ASN A 13 -6.52 12.07 -29.11
C ASN A 13 -6.66 11.25 -30.41
N PRO A 14 -7.88 10.87 -30.82
CA PRO A 14 -8.09 10.27 -32.13
C PRO A 14 -7.70 11.25 -33.25
N VAL A 15 -6.91 10.79 -34.21
CA VAL A 15 -6.59 11.54 -35.43
C VAL A 15 -7.66 11.24 -36.47
N VAL A 16 -8.36 12.27 -36.94
CA VAL A 16 -9.41 12.14 -37.97
C VAL A 16 -8.84 12.46 -39.34
N LEU A 17 -9.02 11.56 -40.29
CA LEU A 17 -8.54 11.67 -41.68
C LEU A 17 -9.59 12.35 -42.58
N SER A 18 -9.19 12.67 -43.81
CA SER A 18 -10.02 13.44 -44.76
C SER A 18 -11.30 12.73 -45.20
N ASP A 19 -11.37 11.40 -45.07
CA ASP A 19 -12.56 10.60 -45.34
C ASP A 19 -13.51 10.49 -44.13
N GLY A 20 -13.16 11.13 -43.00
CA GLY A 20 -13.88 11.06 -41.73
C GLY A 20 -13.57 9.82 -40.89
N SER A 21 -12.71 8.92 -41.37
CA SER A 21 -12.20 7.81 -40.55
C SER A 21 -11.24 8.34 -39.47
N SER A 22 -11.00 7.55 -38.42
CA SER A 22 -10.08 7.95 -37.35
C SER A 22 -9.10 6.84 -36.98
N VAL A 23 -7.94 7.26 -36.49
CA VAL A 23 -6.90 6.41 -35.92
C VAL A 23 -6.85 6.71 -34.42
N GLN A 24 -7.12 5.72 -33.57
CA GLN A 24 -7.14 5.94 -32.12
C GLN A 24 -5.70 6.13 -31.58
N PRO A 25 -5.54 6.72 -30.38
CA PRO A 25 -4.23 6.79 -29.72
C PRO A 25 -3.56 5.41 -29.64
N GLY A 26 -2.31 5.31 -30.11
CA GLY A 26 -1.54 4.07 -30.14
C GLY A 26 -1.86 3.13 -31.30
N ASP A 27 -2.91 3.37 -32.08
CA ASP A 27 -3.28 2.53 -33.22
C ASP A 27 -2.48 2.87 -34.48
N GLN A 28 -2.42 1.89 -35.40
CA GLN A 28 -1.81 2.02 -36.72
C GLN A 28 -2.86 2.31 -37.79
N THR A 29 -2.48 3.12 -38.79
CA THR A 29 -3.28 3.29 -40.02
C THR A 29 -3.39 1.98 -40.79
N THR A 30 -4.54 1.72 -41.40
CA THR A 30 -4.62 0.78 -42.53
C THR A 30 -3.88 1.34 -43.76
N GLU A 31 -3.71 0.54 -44.81
CA GLU A 31 -3.02 0.99 -46.03
C GLU A 31 -3.77 2.12 -46.75
N ASP A 32 -5.10 2.08 -46.77
CA ASP A 32 -5.93 3.16 -47.31
C ASP A 32 -5.80 4.43 -46.45
N GLN A 33 -5.83 4.28 -45.13
CA GLN A 33 -5.64 5.40 -44.19
C GLN A 33 -4.23 5.98 -44.28
N PHE A 34 -3.21 5.17 -44.57
CA PHE A 34 -1.84 5.63 -44.76
C PHE A 34 -1.74 6.60 -45.93
N GLU A 35 -2.37 6.28 -47.07
CA GLU A 35 -2.33 7.16 -48.24
C GLU A 35 -3.12 8.46 -47.99
N LEU A 36 -4.16 8.44 -47.15
CA LEU A 36 -4.87 9.65 -46.68
C LEU A 36 -4.05 10.47 -45.67
N ALA A 37 -3.29 9.80 -44.81
CA ALA A 37 -2.45 10.43 -43.79
C ALA A 37 -1.15 11.00 -44.37
N LYS A 38 -0.68 10.47 -45.49
CA LYS A 38 0.58 10.87 -46.12
C LYS A 38 0.50 12.31 -46.61
N GLY A 39 1.34 13.17 -46.04
CA GLY A 39 1.32 14.62 -46.33
C GLY A 39 0.13 15.35 -45.71
N SER A 40 -0.57 14.71 -44.77
CA SER A 40 -1.57 15.40 -43.93
C SER A 40 -0.89 16.24 -42.85
N LEU A 41 -1.61 17.23 -42.33
CA LEU A 41 -1.17 18.04 -41.18
C LEU A 41 -0.78 17.17 -39.98
N TRP A 42 -1.45 16.03 -39.78
CA TRP A 42 -1.16 15.11 -38.68
C TRP A 42 0.23 14.48 -38.81
N ALA A 43 0.64 14.12 -40.02
CA ALA A 43 1.99 13.59 -40.28
C ALA A 43 3.04 14.69 -40.21
N GLU A 44 2.75 15.89 -40.75
CA GLU A 44 3.68 17.03 -40.72
C GLU A 44 3.96 17.53 -39.30
N HIS A 45 2.94 17.53 -38.42
CA HIS A 45 3.07 17.91 -37.02
C HIS A 45 3.52 16.76 -36.10
N GLY A 46 3.85 15.58 -36.65
CA GLY A 46 4.39 14.45 -35.90
C GLY A 46 3.38 13.73 -34.99
N LEU A 47 2.08 13.92 -35.21
CA LEU A 47 1.02 13.20 -34.50
C LEU A 47 0.79 11.81 -35.11
N LEU A 48 1.05 11.66 -36.41
CA LEU A 48 1.16 10.38 -37.12
C LEU A 48 2.62 10.13 -37.48
N VAL A 49 3.26 9.16 -36.83
CA VAL A 49 4.69 8.84 -37.00
C VAL A 49 4.85 7.56 -37.82
N PRO A 50 5.73 7.51 -38.85
CA PRO A 50 5.91 6.30 -39.65
C PRO A 50 6.40 5.12 -38.81
N GLY A 51 5.84 3.93 -39.07
CA GLY A 51 6.22 2.70 -38.40
C GLY A 51 5.21 2.25 -37.34
N ALA A 52 5.49 1.10 -36.73
CA ALA A 52 4.71 0.55 -35.63
C ALA A 52 5.00 1.33 -34.33
N PRO A 53 4.08 1.34 -33.34
CA PRO A 53 4.42 1.82 -32.02
C PRO A 53 5.61 0.99 -31.51
N GLU A 54 6.69 1.65 -31.15
CA GLU A 54 7.75 1.00 -30.39
C GLU A 54 7.19 0.74 -28.99
N GLN A 55 6.59 -0.43 -28.77
CA GLN A 55 6.55 -0.98 -27.42
C GLN A 55 7.99 -1.28 -27.04
N PRO A 56 8.52 -0.72 -25.94
CA PRO A 56 9.82 -1.13 -25.47
C PRO A 56 9.75 -2.63 -25.20
N ASP A 57 10.77 -3.37 -25.64
CA ASP A 57 10.79 -4.85 -25.64
C ASP A 57 10.56 -5.45 -24.23
N ASP A 58 10.69 -4.64 -23.18
CA ASP A 58 10.54 -4.97 -21.76
C ASP A 58 9.19 -4.60 -21.13
N ALA A 59 8.26 -3.95 -21.84
CA ALA A 59 6.99 -3.49 -21.26
C ALA A 59 6.17 -4.62 -20.62
N ASN A 60 6.24 -5.83 -21.18
CA ASN A 60 5.59 -7.01 -20.61
C ASN A 60 6.35 -7.56 -19.38
N GLY A 61 7.67 -7.42 -19.34
CA GLY A 61 8.50 -7.81 -18.19
C GLY A 61 8.27 -6.89 -17.00
N ASP A 62 8.17 -5.58 -17.23
CA ASP A 62 7.87 -4.59 -16.20
C ASP A 62 6.48 -4.80 -15.60
N LEU A 63 5.48 -5.07 -16.45
CA LEU A 63 4.13 -5.39 -15.98
C LEU A 63 4.10 -6.67 -15.14
N GLN A 64 4.87 -7.69 -15.53
CA GLN A 64 4.96 -8.94 -14.77
C GLN A 64 5.65 -8.72 -13.43
N ALA A 65 6.78 -7.99 -13.39
CA ALA A 65 7.48 -7.65 -12.17
C ALA A 65 6.60 -6.85 -11.19
N LEU A 66 5.86 -5.85 -11.69
CA LEU A 66 4.91 -5.08 -10.90
C LEU A 66 3.75 -5.93 -10.37
N THR A 67 3.32 -6.93 -11.14
CA THR A 67 2.24 -7.85 -10.72
C THR A 67 2.72 -8.78 -9.60
N GLU A 68 3.93 -9.31 -9.73
CA GLU A 68 4.56 -10.16 -8.72
C GLU A 68 4.83 -9.38 -7.42
N GLU A 69 5.35 -8.16 -7.52
CA GLU A 69 5.56 -7.28 -6.37
C GLU A 69 4.24 -6.96 -5.66
N ASN A 70 3.19 -6.63 -6.41
CA ASN A 70 1.86 -6.38 -5.84
C ASN A 70 1.28 -7.62 -5.14
N ALA A 71 1.55 -8.82 -5.65
CA ALA A 71 1.12 -10.05 -5.01
C ALA A 71 1.84 -10.26 -3.67
N GLN A 72 3.16 -10.06 -3.65
CA GLN A 72 3.97 -10.17 -2.43
C GLN A 72 3.55 -9.15 -1.37
N LEU A 73 3.38 -7.88 -1.75
CA LEU A 73 2.96 -6.83 -0.82
C LEU A 73 1.59 -7.11 -0.19
N LYS A 74 0.66 -7.71 -0.94
CA LYS A 74 -0.66 -8.11 -0.42
C LYS A 74 -0.55 -9.23 0.60
N GLU A 75 0.31 -10.22 0.35
CA GLU A 75 0.56 -11.31 1.29
C GLU A 75 1.18 -10.79 2.59
N ASP A 76 2.19 -9.94 2.47
CA ASP A 76 2.88 -9.32 3.61
C ASP A 76 1.92 -8.46 4.44
N LEU A 77 1.04 -7.69 3.79
CA LEU A 77 0.01 -6.90 4.45
C LEU A 77 -0.93 -7.79 5.26
N PHE A 78 -1.40 -8.89 4.68
CA PHE A 78 -2.30 -9.81 5.37
C PHE A 78 -1.62 -10.48 6.56
N ALA A 79 -0.36 -10.90 6.41
CA ALA A 79 0.44 -11.46 7.50
C ALA A 79 0.69 -10.44 8.63
N ALA A 80 0.94 -9.19 8.28
CA ALA A 80 1.12 -8.11 9.26
C ALA A 80 -0.19 -7.81 10.03
N GLN A 81 -1.33 -7.78 9.32
CA GLN A 81 -2.65 -7.60 9.93
C GLN A 81 -3.01 -8.74 10.90
N ALA A 82 -2.71 -9.99 10.53
CA ALA A 82 -2.93 -11.13 11.42
C ALA A 82 -2.09 -11.03 12.71
N LYS A 83 -0.80 -10.70 12.60
CA LYS A 83 0.07 -10.47 13.76
C LYS A 83 -0.42 -9.32 14.64
N LEU A 84 -0.93 -8.25 14.03
CA LEU A 84 -1.46 -7.11 14.77
C LEU A 84 -2.72 -7.49 15.54
N ALA A 85 -3.63 -8.25 14.92
CA ALA A 85 -4.82 -8.77 15.61
C ALA A 85 -4.46 -9.70 16.78
N ASP A 86 -3.46 -10.56 16.62
CA ASP A 86 -2.97 -11.43 17.70
C ASP A 86 -2.38 -10.62 18.87
N LEU A 87 -1.59 -9.59 18.57
CA LEU A 87 -1.01 -8.68 19.57
C LEU A 87 -2.09 -7.86 20.29
N GLU A 88 -3.09 -7.35 19.57
CA GLU A 88 -4.23 -6.65 20.16
C GLU A 88 -5.02 -7.58 21.08
N ALA A 89 -5.30 -8.82 20.66
CA ALA A 89 -5.96 -9.81 21.49
C ALA A 89 -5.16 -10.13 22.76
N ALA A 90 -3.84 -10.30 22.64
CA ALA A 90 -2.96 -10.58 23.77
C ALA A 90 -2.89 -9.41 24.77
N THR A 91 -2.94 -8.16 24.29
CA THR A 91 -2.77 -6.97 25.13
C THR A 91 -4.07 -6.41 25.69
N LYS A 92 -5.24 -6.79 25.15
CA LYS A 92 -6.56 -6.29 25.55
C LYS A 92 -6.82 -6.39 27.06
N GLY A 93 -6.32 -7.44 27.71
CA GLY A 93 -6.52 -7.68 29.15
C GLY A 93 -5.43 -7.12 30.06
N HIS A 94 -4.30 -6.66 29.53
CA HIS A 94 -3.18 -6.20 30.34
C HIS A 94 -3.51 -4.95 31.20
N PRO A 95 -4.20 -3.91 30.70
CA PRO A 95 -4.52 -2.74 31.51
C PRO A 95 -5.37 -3.08 32.74
N GLU A 96 -6.33 -3.98 32.58
CA GLU A 96 -7.19 -4.43 33.69
C GLU A 96 -6.42 -5.26 34.71
N GLN A 97 -5.52 -6.15 34.25
CA GLN A 97 -4.65 -6.93 35.12
C GLN A 97 -3.67 -6.03 35.90
N VAL A 98 -3.06 -5.04 35.23
CA VAL A 98 -2.16 -4.07 35.87
C VAL A 98 -2.92 -3.30 36.96
N LYS A 99 -4.11 -2.78 36.64
CA LYS A 99 -4.94 -2.09 37.63
C LYS A 99 -5.31 -2.96 38.82
N ALA A 100 -5.69 -4.22 38.58
CA ALA A 100 -5.99 -5.16 39.66
C ALA A 100 -4.77 -5.45 40.56
N LEU A 101 -3.56 -5.50 39.98
CA LEU A 101 -2.32 -5.66 40.74
C LEU A 101 -1.99 -4.40 41.54
N GLU A 102 -2.18 -3.21 40.98
CA GLU A 102 -1.99 -1.92 41.66
C GLU A 102 -2.94 -1.77 42.86
N ASP A 103 -4.21 -2.11 42.69
CA ASP A 103 -5.21 -2.10 43.76
C ASP A 103 -4.84 -3.07 44.88
N ARG A 104 -4.38 -4.27 44.53
CA ARG A 104 -3.95 -5.29 45.50
C ARG A 104 -2.68 -4.85 46.24
N LEU A 105 -1.73 -4.23 45.56
CA LEU A 105 -0.52 -3.69 46.17
C LEU A 105 -0.87 -2.58 47.18
N THR A 106 -1.79 -1.70 46.83
CA THR A 106 -2.28 -0.63 47.71
C THR A 106 -2.96 -1.20 48.95
N GLN A 107 -3.80 -2.22 48.78
CA GLN A 107 -4.46 -2.90 49.90
C GLN A 107 -3.45 -3.58 50.85
N GLU A 108 -2.47 -4.29 50.31
CA GLU A 108 -1.42 -4.92 51.11
C GLU A 108 -0.54 -3.88 51.82
N GLY A 109 -0.22 -2.76 51.18
CA GLY A 109 0.50 -1.65 51.82
C GLY A 109 -0.26 -1.06 53.02
N ALA A 110 -1.59 -0.91 52.90
CA ALA A 110 -2.43 -0.47 54.01
C ALA A 110 -2.48 -1.50 55.15
N ARG A 111 -2.55 -2.80 54.83
CA ARG A 111 -2.50 -3.89 55.83
C ARG A 111 -1.17 -3.92 56.56
N ALA A 112 -0.05 -3.82 55.83
CA ALA A 112 1.29 -3.78 56.40
C ALA A 112 1.46 -2.60 57.35
N SER A 113 1.04 -1.40 56.94
CA SER A 113 1.11 -0.19 57.78
C SER A 113 0.31 -0.33 59.07
N LYS A 114 -0.89 -0.93 58.98
CA LYS A 114 -1.72 -1.18 60.16
C LYS A 114 -1.07 -2.20 61.10
N LEU A 115 -0.59 -3.31 60.56
CA LEU A 115 0.11 -4.33 61.35
C LEU A 115 1.36 -3.75 62.03
N GLU A 116 2.10 -2.88 61.35
CA GLU A 116 3.27 -2.21 61.92
C GLU A 116 2.91 -1.31 63.10
N ASN A 117 1.80 -0.56 63.00
CA ASN A 117 1.30 0.24 64.11
C ASN A 117 0.82 -0.63 65.27
N ASP A 118 0.05 -1.69 65.00
CA ASP A 118 -0.41 -2.64 66.01
C ASP A 118 0.78 -3.31 66.75
N LEU A 119 1.88 -3.60 66.03
CA LEU A 119 3.11 -4.15 66.59
C LEU A 119 3.81 -3.14 67.50
N LYS A 120 3.93 -1.87 67.09
CA LYS A 120 4.50 -0.79 67.91
C LYS A 120 3.70 -0.60 69.20
N ASP A 121 2.37 -0.59 69.11
CA ASP A 121 1.49 -0.48 70.27
C ASP A 121 1.63 -1.67 71.23
N ALA A 122 1.73 -2.89 70.70
CA ALA A 122 1.97 -4.09 71.50
C ALA A 122 3.34 -4.06 72.20
N GLN A 123 4.39 -3.61 71.50
CA GLN A 123 5.73 -3.44 72.07
C GLN A 123 5.75 -2.40 73.19
N ALA A 124 5.08 -1.25 73.00
CA ALA A 124 4.98 -0.21 74.02
C ALA A 124 4.27 -0.71 75.29
N LYS A 125 3.17 -1.47 75.14
CA LYS A 125 2.45 -2.07 76.27
C LYS A 125 3.29 -3.10 77.03
N LEU A 126 4.15 -3.84 76.33
CA LEU A 126 5.10 -4.79 76.94
C LEU A 126 6.22 -4.06 77.70
N ALA A 127 6.74 -2.96 77.15
CA ALA A 127 7.79 -2.17 77.76
C ALA A 127 7.32 -1.46 79.04
N GLY A 128 6.08 -0.94 79.07
CA GLY A 128 5.51 -0.29 80.25
C GLY A 128 5.01 -1.22 81.37
N LYS A 129 5.12 -2.54 81.19
CA LYS A 129 4.76 -3.57 82.18
C LYS A 129 5.95 -4.14 82.96
N LYS A 130 7.17 -3.64 82.72
CA LYS A 130 8.38 -3.93 83.51
C LYS A 130 8.61 -2.84 84.53
#